data_AF-A0A957SI55-F1
#
_entry.id   AF-A0A957SI55-F1
#
_cell.length_a   1.000
_cell.length_b   1.000
_cell.length_c   1.000
_cell.angle_alpha   90.00
_cell.angle_beta   90.00
_cell.angle_gamma   90.00
#
_symmetry.space_group_name_H-M   'P 1'
#
loop_
_entity.id
_entity.type
_entity.pdbx_description
1 polymer ?
#
loop_
_entity_poly.entity_id
_entity_poly.type
_entity_poly.pdbx_seq_one_letter_code
_entity_poly.pdbx_strand_id
1 'polypeptide(L)'
;MTDKFHLHDNKDAPFQDDEFRGFLQWIEGLGADPDVMGGAETFPNSRLTVRHVGEILERGVDVQEILEDYPYLSGSDLEFARLFVRVYSVQEYTNLELHAADLDIWELLRLKQVLANFFARKAIDETDIIWDEQNLSDETTEAWLNKG
;
A
#
# COMPACT_ATOMS: atom_id res chain seq x y z
N MET A 1 26.10 -13.68 -4.97
CA MET A 1 26.40 -12.54 -4.09
C MET A 1 25.12 -12.23 -3.37
N THR A 2 24.96 -12.83 -2.21
CA THR A 2 23.76 -12.73 -1.39
C THR A 2 24.26 -12.32 -0.03
N ASP A 3 23.92 -11.11 0.40
CA ASP A 3 23.75 -10.70 1.79
C ASP A 3 23.84 -9.16 1.88
N LYS A 4 22.73 -8.52 2.24
CA LYS A 4 22.70 -7.14 2.75
C LYS A 4 21.38 -6.78 3.43
N PHE A 5 20.76 -7.73 4.14
CA PHE A 5 19.70 -7.44 5.11
C PHE A 5 19.71 -8.52 6.20
N HIS A 6 20.85 -8.71 6.87
CA HIS A 6 20.84 -9.24 8.23
C HIS A 6 20.34 -8.14 9.17
N LEU A 7 19.03 -7.90 9.10
CA LEU A 7 18.29 -7.21 10.14
C LEU A 7 17.95 -8.25 11.20
N HIS A 8 18.22 -7.90 12.44
CA HIS A 8 18.19 -8.76 13.61
C HIS A 8 17.04 -9.78 13.60
N ASP A 9 17.39 -11.04 13.86
CA ASP A 9 16.51 -12.11 14.34
C ASP A 9 15.94 -11.68 15.71
N ASN A 10 15.13 -10.62 15.73
CA ASN A 10 14.47 -10.15 16.92
C ASN A 10 13.19 -10.98 17.07
N LYS A 11 13.26 -12.01 17.90
CA LYS A 11 12.11 -12.86 18.23
C LYS A 11 10.99 -12.10 18.94
N ASP A 12 11.27 -10.86 19.35
CA ASP A 12 10.34 -9.92 19.96
C ASP A 12 9.86 -8.83 18.98
N ALA A 13 10.17 -8.94 17.67
CA ALA A 13 9.56 -8.07 16.66
C ALA A 13 8.06 -8.40 16.52
N PRO A 14 7.16 -7.42 16.72
CA PRO A 14 5.71 -7.63 16.57
C PRO A 14 5.29 -8.22 15.22
N PHE A 15 5.98 -7.88 14.13
CA PHE A 15 5.73 -8.44 12.80
C PHE A 15 6.72 -9.55 12.45
N GLN A 16 6.21 -10.79 12.37
CA GLN A 16 7.02 -11.90 11.87
C GLN A 16 7.23 -11.77 10.35
N ASP A 17 8.34 -12.33 9.85
CA ASP A 17 8.70 -12.28 8.42
C ASP A 17 7.60 -12.79 7.49
N ASP A 18 6.83 -13.79 7.93
CA ASP A 18 5.76 -14.38 7.12
C ASP A 18 4.52 -13.47 7.05
N GLU A 19 4.18 -12.77 8.13
CA GLU A 19 3.09 -11.78 8.14
C GLU A 19 3.45 -10.58 7.25
N PHE A 20 4.71 -10.16 7.30
CA PHE A 20 5.22 -9.10 6.43
C PHE A 20 5.19 -9.49 4.95
N ARG A 21 5.57 -10.74 4.62
CA ARG A 21 5.43 -11.27 3.25
C ARG A 21 3.98 -11.38 2.83
N GLY A 22 3.09 -11.79 3.75
CA GLY A 22 1.65 -11.84 3.51
C GLY A 22 1.08 -10.46 3.15
N PHE A 23 1.45 -9.44 3.92
CA PHE A 23 1.06 -8.06 3.63
C PHE A 23 1.58 -7.59 2.27
N LEU A 24 2.83 -7.91 1.91
CA LEU A 24 3.41 -7.59 0.61
C LEU A 24 2.65 -8.23 -0.55
N GLN A 25 2.35 -9.53 -0.44
CA GLN A 25 1.57 -10.23 -1.47
C GLN A 25 0.14 -9.68 -1.56
N TRP A 26 -0.42 -9.29 -0.42
CA TRP A 26 -1.74 -8.70 -0.36
C TRP A 26 -1.81 -7.35 -1.07
N ILE A 27 -0.85 -6.43 -0.84
CA ILE A 27 -0.83 -5.12 -1.54
C ILE A 27 -0.63 -5.28 -3.06
N GLU A 28 0.16 -6.26 -3.49
CA GLU A 28 0.35 -6.58 -4.91
C GLU A 28 -0.94 -7.07 -5.59
N GLY A 29 -1.81 -7.73 -4.82
CA GLY A 29 -3.10 -8.22 -5.31
C GLY A 29 -4.18 -7.16 -5.45
N LEU A 30 -3.98 -5.94 -4.92
CA LEU A 30 -4.99 -4.89 -4.93
C LEU A 30 -5.21 -4.32 -6.34
N GLY A 31 -6.47 -4.02 -6.64
CA GLY A 31 -6.82 -3.29 -7.86
C GLY A 31 -6.42 -1.82 -7.77
N ALA A 32 -5.98 -1.25 -8.88
CA ALA A 32 -5.99 0.19 -9.08
C ALA A 32 -6.37 0.43 -10.55
N ASP A 33 -7.48 1.11 -10.74
CA ASP A 33 -7.99 1.48 -12.05
C ASP A 33 -8.34 2.97 -11.99
N PRO A 34 -7.70 3.84 -12.80
CA PRO A 34 -7.97 5.28 -12.81
C PRO A 34 -9.46 5.63 -12.99
N ASP A 35 -10.22 4.79 -13.71
CA ASP A 35 -11.65 4.96 -13.95
C ASP A 35 -12.53 4.44 -12.79
N VAL A 36 -11.91 3.75 -11.83
CA VAL A 36 -12.54 3.23 -10.61
C VAL A 36 -12.02 3.98 -9.39
N MET A 37 -12.89 4.77 -8.76
CA MET A 37 -12.56 5.53 -7.55
C MET A 37 -11.31 6.43 -7.70
N GLY A 38 -11.01 6.88 -8.91
CA GLY A 38 -9.87 7.77 -9.20
C GLY A 38 -8.51 7.11 -9.02
N GLY A 39 -8.41 5.79 -9.22
CA GLY A 39 -7.14 5.05 -9.08
C GLY A 39 -6.80 4.63 -7.64
N ALA A 40 -7.72 4.81 -6.68
CA ALA A 40 -7.52 4.35 -5.32
C ALA A 40 -7.41 2.82 -5.24
N GLU A 41 -6.69 2.30 -4.24
CA GLU A 41 -6.53 0.87 -4.05
C GLU A 41 -7.88 0.22 -3.68
N THR A 42 -8.32 -0.72 -4.50
CA THR A 42 -9.55 -1.48 -4.29
C THR A 42 -9.29 -2.95 -4.03
N PHE A 43 -10.22 -3.60 -3.32
CA PHE A 43 -10.22 -5.04 -3.24
C PHE A 43 -10.46 -5.65 -4.63
N PRO A 44 -9.85 -6.82 -4.93
CA PRO A 44 -10.00 -7.46 -6.23
C PRO A 44 -11.46 -7.62 -6.66
N ASN A 45 -11.75 -7.30 -7.91
CA ASN A 45 -13.10 -7.40 -8.49
C ASN A 45 -14.18 -6.59 -7.75
N SER A 46 -13.77 -5.54 -7.04
CA SER A 46 -14.66 -4.65 -6.29
C SER A 46 -14.33 -3.19 -6.53
N ARG A 47 -15.29 -2.31 -6.25
CA ARG A 47 -15.07 -0.85 -6.13
C ARG A 47 -14.89 -0.42 -4.66
N LEU A 48 -14.92 -1.37 -3.73
CA LEU A 48 -14.66 -1.13 -2.31
C LEU A 48 -13.19 -0.79 -2.13
N THR A 49 -12.90 0.40 -1.60
CA THR A 49 -11.52 0.84 -1.39
C THR A 49 -10.97 0.28 -0.09
N VAL A 50 -9.68 -0.06 -0.12
CA VAL A 50 -8.93 -0.50 1.07
C VAL A 50 -8.96 0.57 2.15
N ARG A 51 -8.79 1.83 1.75
CA ARG A 51 -8.89 2.99 2.66
C ARG A 51 -10.21 3.00 3.43
N HIS A 52 -11.34 2.79 2.74
CA HIS A 52 -12.65 2.84 3.37
C HIS A 52 -12.79 1.76 4.46
N VAL A 53 -12.42 0.53 4.15
CA VAL A 53 -12.47 -0.59 5.11
C VAL A 53 -11.53 -0.33 6.30
N GLY A 54 -10.30 0.11 6.04
CA GLY A 54 -9.36 0.44 7.11
C GLY A 54 -9.84 1.57 8.02
N GLU A 55 -10.47 2.61 7.48
CA GLU A 55 -11.05 3.71 8.27
C GLU A 55 -12.26 3.28 9.10
N ILE A 56 -13.11 2.39 8.58
CA ILE A 56 -14.21 1.78 9.32
C ILE A 56 -13.67 1.00 10.53
N LEU A 57 -12.63 0.20 10.32
CA LEU A 57 -11.97 -0.57 11.38
C LEU A 57 -11.31 0.33 12.44
N GLU A 58 -10.68 1.43 12.04
CA GLU A 58 -10.09 2.39 13.00
C GLU A 58 -11.15 3.12 13.85
N ARG A 59 -12.40 3.18 13.39
CA ARG A 59 -13.53 3.70 14.18
C ARG A 59 -14.10 2.67 15.16
N GLY A 60 -13.58 1.43 15.16
CA GLY A 60 -13.97 0.38 16.08
C GLY A 60 -15.27 -0.34 15.71
N VAL A 61 -15.67 -0.30 14.43
CA VAL A 61 -16.78 -1.14 13.93
C VAL A 61 -16.38 -2.62 14.05
N ASP A 62 -17.36 -3.46 14.40
CA ASP A 62 -17.12 -4.87 14.63
C ASP A 62 -16.74 -5.59 13.32
N VAL A 63 -15.81 -6.54 13.43
CA VAL A 63 -15.33 -7.32 12.28
C VAL A 63 -16.45 -8.16 11.66
N GLN A 64 -17.36 -8.73 12.46
CA GLN A 64 -18.45 -9.54 11.93
C GLN A 64 -19.44 -8.67 11.15
N GLU A 65 -19.74 -7.46 11.63
CA GLU A 65 -20.60 -6.52 10.91
C GLU A 65 -20.03 -6.17 9.52
N ILE A 66 -18.73 -5.92 9.43
CA ILE A 66 -18.06 -5.65 8.14
C ILE A 66 -18.11 -6.87 7.23
N LEU A 67 -17.93 -8.08 7.77
CA LEU A 67 -17.98 -9.32 6.99
C LEU A 67 -19.41 -9.70 6.57
N GLU A 68 -20.44 -9.25 7.30
CA GLU A 68 -21.84 -9.39 6.88
C GLU A 68 -22.13 -8.55 5.63
N ASP A 69 -21.65 -7.30 5.60
CA ASP A 69 -21.81 -6.39 4.46
C ASP A 69 -20.90 -6.75 3.27
N TYR A 70 -19.70 -7.28 3.57
CA TYR A 70 -18.67 -7.63 2.59
C TYR A 70 -18.18 -9.07 2.76
N PRO A 71 -19.01 -10.08 2.45
CA PRO A 71 -18.72 -11.50 2.74
C PRO A 71 -17.60 -12.11 1.87
N TYR A 72 -17.11 -11.36 0.88
CA TYR A 72 -15.98 -11.76 0.05
C TYR A 72 -14.63 -11.36 0.64
N LEU A 73 -14.61 -10.55 1.72
CA LEU A 73 -13.39 -10.21 2.43
C LEU A 73 -13.01 -11.32 3.41
N SER A 74 -11.71 -11.50 3.60
CA SER A 74 -11.12 -12.38 4.61
C SER A 74 -10.74 -11.61 5.88
N GLY A 75 -10.46 -12.33 6.97
CA GLY A 75 -9.89 -11.70 8.18
C GLY A 75 -8.58 -10.97 7.90
N SER A 76 -7.70 -11.56 7.08
CA SER A 76 -6.44 -10.93 6.67
C SER A 76 -6.65 -9.66 5.85
N ASP A 77 -7.70 -9.59 5.01
CA ASP A 77 -8.05 -8.35 4.30
C ASP A 77 -8.34 -7.21 5.27
N LEU A 78 -9.06 -7.49 6.35
CA LEU A 78 -9.41 -6.50 7.37
C LEU A 78 -8.18 -6.08 8.18
N GLU A 79 -7.38 -7.05 8.63
CA GLU A 79 -6.13 -6.78 9.37
C GLU A 79 -5.18 -5.91 8.54
N PHE A 80 -4.96 -6.27 7.27
CA PHE A 80 -4.06 -5.55 6.39
C PHE A 80 -4.63 -4.22 5.92
N ALA A 81 -5.95 -4.08 5.70
CA ALA A 81 -6.57 -2.80 5.39
C ALA A 81 -6.43 -1.80 6.56
N ARG A 82 -6.61 -2.26 7.80
CA ARG A 82 -6.38 -1.44 9.00
C ARG A 82 -4.92 -0.97 9.07
N LEU A 83 -3.99 -1.89 8.84
CA LEU A 83 -2.55 -1.58 8.84
C LEU A 83 -2.19 -0.58 7.73
N PHE A 84 -2.73 -0.78 6.52
CA PHE A 84 -2.55 0.09 5.37
C PHE A 84 -2.93 1.54 5.70
N VAL A 85 -4.11 1.74 6.29
CA VAL A 85 -4.57 3.09 6.68
C VAL A 85 -3.67 3.67 7.76
N ARG A 86 -3.26 2.92 8.79
CA ARG A 86 -2.36 3.42 9.83
C ARG A 86 -1.02 3.90 9.30
N VAL A 87 -0.51 3.27 8.24
CA VAL A 87 0.77 3.64 7.63
C VAL A 87 0.60 4.84 6.69
N TYR A 88 -0.49 4.87 5.92
CA TYR A 88 -0.76 5.90 4.92
C TYR A 88 -1.38 7.18 5.50
N SER A 89 -2.10 7.10 6.63
CA SER A 89 -2.67 8.26 7.33
C SER A 89 -1.60 9.14 7.97
N VAL A 90 -0.34 8.68 8.04
CA VAL A 90 0.81 9.48 8.50
C VAL A 90 1.34 10.41 7.40
N GLN A 91 0.45 11.02 6.64
CA GLN A 91 0.75 12.12 5.71
C GLN A 91 0.73 13.49 6.39
N GLU A 92 0.26 13.61 7.64
CA GLU A 92 0.05 14.93 8.26
C GLU A 92 0.95 15.27 9.47
N TYR A 93 1.69 14.34 10.08
CA TYR A 93 2.56 14.69 11.22
C TYR A 93 3.89 13.94 11.22
N THR A 94 4.93 14.56 10.66
CA THR A 94 6.29 14.43 11.19
C THR A 94 6.37 15.19 12.50
N ASN A 95 5.68 14.74 13.56
CA ASN A 95 5.90 15.24 14.92
C ASN A 95 5.47 14.19 15.97
N LEU A 96 6.47 13.43 16.43
CA LEU A 96 6.81 13.16 17.84
C LEU A 96 5.76 12.65 18.86
N GLU A 97 4.54 12.26 18.50
CA GLU A 97 3.63 11.59 19.46
C GLU A 97 2.92 10.38 18.85
N LEU A 98 3.69 9.38 18.40
CA LEU A 98 3.16 8.04 18.15
C LEU A 98 3.26 7.22 19.43
N HIS A 99 2.40 7.54 20.39
CA HIS A 99 2.03 6.67 21.50
C HIS A 99 0.54 6.33 21.37
N ALA A 100 0.15 5.56 20.36
CA ALA A 100 -1.24 5.07 20.25
C ALA A 100 -1.47 3.90 19.27
N ALA A 101 -0.48 3.47 18.49
CA ALA A 101 -0.56 2.20 17.78
C ALA A 101 0.49 1.27 18.37
N ASP A 102 0.13 0.03 18.71
CA ASP A 102 1.02 -1.00 19.29
C ASP A 102 2.13 -1.47 18.33
N LEU A 103 2.49 -0.67 17.32
CA LEU A 103 3.57 -0.92 16.36
C LEU A 103 4.83 -0.21 16.81
N ASP A 104 5.95 -0.93 16.86
CA ASP A 104 7.25 -0.32 17.15
C ASP A 104 7.62 0.70 16.06
N ILE A 105 8.32 1.77 16.44
CA ILE A 105 8.67 2.87 15.54
C ILE A 105 9.50 2.38 14.34
N TRP A 106 10.35 1.38 14.55
CA TRP A 106 11.15 0.77 13.48
C TRP A 106 10.31 -0.03 12.50
N GLU A 107 9.26 -0.67 12.95
CA GLU A 107 8.34 -1.42 12.10
C GLU A 107 7.48 -0.49 11.27
N LEU A 108 6.99 0.59 11.87
CA LEU A 108 6.29 1.64 11.14
C LEU A 108 7.18 2.24 10.05
N LEU A 109 8.44 2.56 10.37
CA LEU A 109 9.39 3.07 9.39
C LEU A 109 9.70 2.05 8.30
N ARG A 110 9.86 0.77 8.65
CA ARG A 110 10.06 -0.32 7.68
C ARG A 110 8.87 -0.43 6.73
N LEU A 111 7.66 -0.43 7.26
CA LEU A 111 6.44 -0.57 6.48
C LEU A 111 6.20 0.64 5.58
N LYS A 112 6.47 1.85 6.06
CA LYS A 112 6.46 3.07 5.25
C LYS A 112 7.44 3.00 4.09
N GLN A 113 8.68 2.59 4.35
CA GLN A 113 9.70 2.49 3.30
C GLN A 113 9.31 1.49 2.21
N VAL A 114 8.69 0.38 2.62
CA VAL A 114 8.25 -0.68 1.72
C VAL A 114 7.07 -0.23 0.86
N LEU A 115 6.06 0.38 1.46
CA LEU A 115 4.93 0.96 0.71
C LEU A 115 5.41 2.07 -0.23
N ALA A 116 6.30 2.96 0.23
CA ALA A 116 6.86 4.00 -0.62
C ALA A 116 7.59 3.42 -1.85
N ASN A 117 8.39 2.37 -1.66
CA ASN A 117 9.07 1.67 -2.75
C ASN A 117 8.08 0.97 -3.69
N PHE A 118 7.06 0.31 -3.15
CA PHE A 118 6.02 -0.35 -3.93
C PHE A 118 5.29 0.65 -4.82
N PHE A 119 4.80 1.76 -4.27
CA PHE A 119 4.06 2.76 -5.05
C PHE A 119 4.94 3.55 -6.01
N ALA A 120 6.20 3.84 -5.65
CA ALA A 120 7.15 4.43 -6.58
C ALA A 120 7.38 3.51 -7.79
N ARG A 121 7.50 2.19 -7.55
CA ARG A 121 7.65 1.21 -8.63
C ARG A 121 6.39 1.10 -9.48
N LYS A 122 5.23 0.98 -8.84
CA LYS A 122 3.93 0.92 -9.53
C LYS A 122 3.68 2.14 -10.41
N ALA A 123 4.00 3.35 -9.93
CA ALA A 123 3.86 4.57 -10.71
C ALA A 123 4.80 4.62 -11.92
N ILE A 124 6.03 4.10 -11.80
CA ILE A 124 6.96 3.95 -12.94
C ILE A 124 6.39 2.96 -13.95
N ASP A 125 5.98 1.77 -13.49
CA ASP A 125 5.46 0.73 -14.37
C ASP A 125 4.15 1.19 -15.09
N GLU A 126 3.24 1.88 -14.39
CA GLU A 126 2.04 2.50 -14.99
C GLU A 126 2.40 3.60 -16.00
N THR A 127 3.42 4.41 -15.72
CA THR A 127 3.89 5.45 -16.66
C THR A 127 4.46 4.83 -17.93
N ASP A 128 5.26 3.76 -17.80
CA ASP A 128 5.83 3.03 -18.93
C ASP A 128 4.73 2.44 -19.81
N ILE A 129 3.67 1.85 -19.22
CA ILE A 129 2.50 1.34 -19.95
C ILE A 129 1.82 2.47 -20.75
N ILE A 130 1.56 3.61 -20.11
CA ILE A 130 0.90 4.76 -20.77
C ILE A 130 1.76 5.32 -21.91
N TRP A 131 3.08 5.38 -21.73
CA TRP A 131 4.03 5.84 -22.75
C TRP A 131 4.04 4.92 -23.97
N ASP A 132 4.08 3.61 -23.74
CA ASP A 132 4.02 2.60 -24.80
C ASP A 132 2.66 2.62 -25.54
N GLU A 133 1.54 2.73 -24.82
CA GLU A 133 0.20 2.80 -25.40
C GLU A 133 -0.01 4.05 -26.28
N GLN A 134 0.60 5.18 -25.91
CA GLN A 134 0.57 6.41 -26.70
C GLN A 134 1.64 6.45 -27.80
N ASN A 135 2.43 5.38 -27.94
CA ASN A 135 3.51 5.26 -28.91
C ASN A 135 4.51 6.45 -28.82
N LEU A 136 4.70 6.95 -27.60
CA LEU A 136 5.61 8.05 -27.27
C LEU A 136 7.02 7.48 -27.09
N SER A 137 8.01 8.10 -27.73
CA SER A 137 9.41 7.69 -27.64
C SER A 137 10.31 8.85 -27.22
N ASP A 138 11.57 8.54 -26.94
CA ASP A 138 12.61 9.55 -26.69
C ASP A 138 12.69 10.58 -27.85
N GLU A 139 12.41 10.17 -29.09
CA GLU A 139 12.33 11.09 -30.25
C GLU A 139 11.16 12.10 -30.12
N THR A 140 10.02 11.70 -29.56
CA THR A 140 8.88 12.60 -29.30
C THR A 140 9.22 13.62 -28.22
N THR A 141 9.98 13.21 -27.19
CA THR A 141 10.44 14.09 -26.11
C THR A 141 11.45 15.13 -26.63
N GLU A 142 12.41 14.72 -27.46
CA GLU A 142 13.35 15.65 -28.11
C GLU A 142 12.65 16.62 -29.07
N ALA A 143 11.60 16.19 -29.78
CA ALA A 143 10.82 17.05 -30.66
C ALA A 143 10.03 18.15 -29.92
N TRP A 144 9.65 17.92 -28.67
CA TRP A 144 9.00 18.94 -27.82
C TRP A 144 10.01 19.89 -27.18
N LEU A 145 11.17 19.38 -26.75
CA LEU A 145 12.26 20.21 -26.21
C LEU A 145 12.86 21.14 -27.27
N ASN A 146 12.92 20.70 -28.53
CA ASN A 146 13.41 21.51 -29.67
C ASN A 146 12.37 22.49 -30.26
N LYS A 147 11.15 22.53 -29.70
CA LYS A 147 10.10 23.51 -30.08
C LYS A 147 9.94 24.66 -29.07
N GLY A 148 10.83 24.76 -28.08
CA GLY A 148 10.92 25.86 -27.11
C GLY A 148 11.65 27.09 -27.66
#